data_AF-A0A915BHY8-F1
#
_entry.id   AF-A0A915BHY8-F1
#
_cell.length_a   1.000
_cell.length_b   1.000
_cell.length_c   1.000
_cell.angle_alpha   90.00
_cell.angle_beta   90.00
_cell.angle_gamma   90.00
#
_symmetry.space_group_name_H-M   'P 1'
#
loop_
_entity.id
_entity.type
_entity.pdbx_description
1 polymer ?
#
loop_
_entity_poly.entity_id
_entity_poly.type
_entity_poly.pdbx_seq_one_letter_code
_entity_poly.pdbx_strand_id
1 'polypeptide(L)'
;LVPSLIVLSLCDSLQLFLSLLVLLLPAIHEYSQADRFSTLGQCAYIVTGALSPLLLASNCASIWTMCFIAIRRHYAISRPLHSIASKSSNVIPLSMIAILALLFNASKWAEFRWFWYSDPSTKRYVLIHEYSQLANNAIYIL
;
A
#
# COMPACT_ATOMS: atom_id res chain seq x y z
N LEU A 1 4.42 -15.86 18.42
CA LEU A 1 4.64 -14.40 18.51
C LEU A 1 5.73 -13.93 17.54
N VAL A 2 6.89 -14.59 17.52
CA VAL A 2 8.02 -14.23 16.63
C VAL A 2 7.62 -14.06 15.15
N PRO A 3 6.86 -14.98 14.52
CA PRO A 3 6.46 -14.80 13.11
C PRO A 3 5.61 -13.55 12.86
N SER A 4 4.77 -13.18 13.83
CA SER A 4 3.90 -12.01 13.74
C SER A 4 4.70 -10.71 13.83
N LEU A 5 5.76 -10.68 14.63
CA LEU A 5 6.66 -9.53 14.73
C LEU A 5 7.53 -9.37 13.48
N ILE A 6 7.94 -10.48 12.86
CA ILE A 6 8.65 -10.45 11.57
C ILE A 6 7.75 -9.84 10.49
N VAL A 7 6.51 -10.32 10.38
CA VAL A 7 5.55 -9.77 9.41
C VAL A 7 5.28 -8.29 9.66
N LEU A 8 5.08 -7.89 10.92
CA LEU A 8 4.89 -6.49 11.27
C LEU A 8 6.08 -5.61 10.83
N SER A 9 7.31 -6.04 11.16
CA SER A 9 8.53 -5.34 10.76
C SER A 9 8.69 -5.22 9.24
N LEU A 10 8.30 -6.27 8.50
CA LEU A 10 8.31 -6.24 7.04
C LEU A 10 7.28 -5.26 6.48
N CYS A 11 6.06 -5.23 7.03
CA CYS A 11 5.03 -4.26 6.64
C CYS A 11 5.47 -2.81 6.93
N ASP A 12 6.08 -2.56 8.09
CA ASP A 12 6.56 -1.22 8.46
C ASP A 12 7.75 -0.79 7.58
N SER A 13 8.69 -1.70 7.32
CA SER A 13 9.83 -1.44 6.42
C SER A 13 9.36 -1.16 4.99
N LEU A 14 8.41 -1.95 4.49
CA LEU A 14 7.80 -1.75 3.19
C LEU A 14 7.03 -0.42 3.14
N GLN A 15 6.29 -0.07 4.19
CA GLN A 15 5.58 1.20 4.28
C GLN A 15 6.56 2.38 4.23
N LEU A 16 7.65 2.35 5.00
CA LEU A 16 8.67 3.41 4.97
C LEU A 16 9.30 3.54 3.59
N PHE A 17 9.70 2.41 2.99
CA PHE A 17 10.29 2.40 1.66
C PHE A 17 9.33 2.96 0.60
N LEU A 18 8.07 2.50 0.60
CA LEU A 18 7.05 3.01 -0.33
C LEU A 18 6.73 4.48 -0.05
N SER A 19 6.74 4.92 1.21
CA SER A 19 6.48 6.34 1.56
C SER A 19 7.56 7.24 1.01
N LEU A 20 8.83 6.81 1.08
CA LEU A 20 9.92 7.52 0.43
C LEU A 20 9.67 7.62 -1.07
N LEU A 21 9.34 6.54 -1.77
CA LEU A 21 9.11 6.58 -3.21
C LEU A 21 7.89 7.42 -3.61
N VAL A 22 6.77 7.27 -2.91
CA VAL A 22 5.49 7.91 -3.25
C VAL A 22 5.45 9.38 -2.84
N LEU A 23 6.15 9.79 -1.78
CA LEU A 23 6.10 11.17 -1.28
C LEU A 23 7.34 11.98 -1.70
N LEU A 24 8.54 11.39 -1.60
CA LEU A 24 9.78 12.12 -1.88
C LEU A 24 9.95 12.38 -3.37
N LEU A 25 9.63 11.41 -4.22
CA LEU A 25 9.85 11.55 -5.67
C LEU A 25 8.99 12.66 -6.29
N PRO A 26 7.68 12.75 -6.00
CA PRO A 26 6.87 13.90 -6.43
C PRO A 26 7.32 15.22 -5.80
N ALA A 27 7.72 15.22 -4.52
CA ALA A 27 8.21 16.43 -3.85
C ALA A 27 9.51 16.96 -4.50
N ILE A 28 10.44 16.09 -4.86
CA ILE A 28 11.66 16.47 -5.60
C ILE A 28 11.29 17.01 -6.97
N HIS A 29 10.35 16.37 -7.68
CA HIS A 29 9.88 16.84 -8.98
C HIS A 29 9.32 18.27 -8.88
N GLU A 30 8.44 18.52 -7.92
CA GLU A 30 7.83 19.84 -7.67
C GLU A 30 8.87 20.89 -7.26
N TYR A 31 9.82 20.54 -6.40
CA TYR A 31 10.92 21.42 -5.99
C TYR A 31 11.84 21.77 -7.17
N SER A 32 12.14 20.81 -8.03
CA SER A 32 13.04 21.01 -9.18
C SER A 32 12.45 21.90 -10.28
N GLN A 33 11.15 22.21 -10.23
CA GLN A 33 10.41 22.91 -11.29
C GLN A 33 10.63 22.26 -12.68
N ALA A 34 10.95 20.97 -12.70
CA ALA A 34 11.21 20.25 -13.94
C ALA A 34 9.93 20.13 -14.77
N ASP A 35 10.07 20.09 -16.09
CA ASP A 35 8.94 19.94 -16.99
C ASP A 35 8.08 18.73 -16.62
N ARG A 36 6.76 18.90 -16.73
CA ARG A 36 5.75 17.89 -16.39
C ARG A 36 5.95 16.57 -17.12
N PHE A 37 6.55 16.61 -18.32
CA PHE A 37 6.84 15.44 -19.16
C PHE A 37 8.31 14.99 -19.12
N SER A 38 9.09 15.49 -18.15
CA SER A 38 10.45 15.00 -17.89
C SER A 38 10.43 13.53 -17.44
N THR A 39 11.55 12.83 -17.65
CA THR A 39 11.69 11.42 -17.22
C THR A 39 11.45 11.26 -15.71
N LEU A 40 11.88 12.24 -14.92
CA LEU A 40 11.64 12.27 -13.47
C LEU A 40 10.14 12.43 -13.16
N GLY A 41 9.44 13.32 -13.88
CA GLY A 41 8.00 13.51 -13.75
C GLY A 41 7.23 12.23 -14.07
N GLN A 42 7.58 11.53 -15.16
CA GLN A 42 6.96 10.25 -15.51
C GLN A 42 7.19 9.18 -14.44
N CYS A 43 8.42 9.05 -13.94
CA CYS A 43 8.72 8.12 -12.85
C CYS A 43 7.89 8.45 -11.60
N ALA A 44 7.85 9.72 -11.18
CA ALA A 44 7.05 10.16 -10.02
C ALA A 44 5.56 9.87 -10.21
N TYR A 45 5.03 10.10 -11.41
CA TYR A 45 3.62 9.85 -11.73
C TYR A 45 3.29 8.35 -11.67
N ILE A 46 4.09 7.51 -12.34
CA ILE A 46 3.90 6.05 -12.35
C ILE A 46 4.03 5.47 -10.94
N VAL A 47 5.06 5.89 -10.21
CA VAL A 47 5.31 5.46 -8.84
C VAL A 47 4.14 5.83 -7.94
N THR A 48 3.59 7.03 -8.06
CA THR A 48 2.45 7.46 -7.24
C THR A 48 1.20 6.65 -7.54
N GLY A 49 0.82 6.52 -8.82
CA GLY A 49 -0.39 5.77 -9.20
C GLY A 49 -0.29 4.27 -8.91
N ALA A 50 0.89 3.66 -9.10
CA ALA A 50 1.06 2.22 -8.95
C ALA A 50 1.39 1.78 -7.51
N LEU A 51 2.19 2.57 -6.78
CA LEU A 51 2.68 2.19 -5.45
C LEU A 51 1.86 2.79 -4.30
N SER A 52 1.06 3.84 -4.52
CA SER A 52 0.21 4.38 -3.44
C SER A 52 -0.82 3.37 -2.91
N PRO A 53 -1.47 2.52 -3.74
CA PRO A 53 -2.33 1.46 -3.21
C PRO A 53 -1.56 0.40 -2.41
N LEU A 54 -0.32 0.10 -2.79
CA LEU A 54 0.55 -0.82 -2.04
C LEU A 54 0.96 -0.25 -0.69
N LEU A 55 1.21 1.05 -0.63
CA LEU A 55 1.50 1.75 0.62
C LEU A 55 0.31 1.65 1.59
N LEU A 56 -0.90 1.89 1.09
CA LEU A 56 -2.14 1.73 1.85
C LEU A 56 -2.37 0.28 2.29
N ALA A 57 -2.12 -0.69 1.40
CA ALA A 57 -2.21 -2.11 1.72
C ALA A 57 -1.22 -2.53 2.81
N SER A 58 0.02 -2.05 2.73
CA SER A 58 1.07 -2.33 3.74
C SER A 58 0.72 -1.74 5.10
N ASN A 59 0.19 -0.51 5.12
CA ASN A 59 -0.26 0.14 6.35
C ASN A 59 -1.45 -0.60 6.97
N CYS A 60 -2.44 -0.97 6.16
CA CYS A 60 -3.59 -1.76 6.59
C CYS A 60 -3.16 -3.12 7.18
N ALA A 61 -2.26 -3.82 6.50
CA ALA A 61 -1.70 -5.09 6.97
C ALA A 61 -0.93 -4.93 8.30
N SER A 62 -0.17 -3.84 8.47
CA SER A 62 0.54 -3.53 9.72
C SER A 62 -0.44 -3.35 10.89
N ILE A 63 -1.48 -2.53 10.72
CA ILE A 63 -2.51 -2.29 11.75
C ILE A 63 -3.21 -3.60 12.13
N TRP A 64 -3.65 -4.38 11.14
CA TRP A 64 -4.34 -5.65 11.40
C TRP A 64 -3.43 -6.68 12.06
N THR A 65 -2.14 -6.70 11.71
CA THR A 65 -1.13 -7.55 12.38
C THR A 65 -0.92 -7.11 13.83
N MET A 66 -0.91 -5.80 14.11
CA MET A 66 -0.83 -5.28 15.48
C MET A 66 -2.05 -5.70 16.31
N CYS A 67 -3.27 -5.57 15.77
CA CYS A 67 -4.49 -6.06 16.41
C CYS A 67 -4.42 -7.57 16.69
N PHE A 68 -3.96 -8.37 15.72
CA PHE A 68 -3.77 -9.81 15.91
C PHE A 68 -2.79 -10.12 17.05
N ILE A 69 -1.65 -9.42 17.11
CA ILE A 69 -0.68 -9.58 18.20
C ILE A 69 -1.30 -9.21 19.55
N ALA A 70 -2.07 -8.12 19.62
CA ALA A 70 -2.73 -7.68 20.85
C ALA A 70 -3.71 -8.75 21.37
N ILE A 71 -4.56 -9.30 20.49
CA ILE A 71 -5.50 -10.38 20.84
C ILE A 71 -4.74 -11.61 21.36
N ARG A 72 -3.66 -12.00 20.67
CA ARG A 72 -2.86 -13.18 21.06
C ARG A 72 -2.18 -12.99 22.41
N ARG A 73 -1.65 -11.80 22.69
CA ARG A 73 -1.07 -11.46 23.99
C ARG A 73 -2.15 -11.45 25.09
N HIS A 74 -3.30 -10.84 24.82
CA HIS A 74 -4.42 -10.83 25.77
C HIS A 74 -4.90 -12.25 26.12
N TYR A 75 -5.00 -13.14 25.12
CA TYR A 75 -5.38 -14.53 25.33
C TYR A 75 -4.35 -15.31 26.16
N ALA A 76 -3.06 -15.09 25.89
CA ALA A 76 -1.98 -15.74 26.64
C ALA A 76 -1.97 -15.32 28.12
N ILE A 77 -2.26 -14.06 28.43
CA ILE A 77 -2.35 -13.53 29.79
C ILE A 77 -3.61 -14.04 30.49
N SER A 78 -4.76 -14.02 29.81
CA SER A 78 -6.05 -14.35 30.41
C SER A 78 -6.31 -15.85 30.56
N ARG A 79 -5.69 -16.69 29.70
CA ARG A 79 -5.88 -18.15 29.68
C ARG A 79 -4.54 -18.90 29.47
N PRO A 80 -3.62 -18.86 30.44
CA PRO A 80 -2.28 -19.39 30.29
C PRO A 80 -2.25 -20.91 30.03
N LEU A 81 -3.08 -21.70 30.74
CA LEU A 81 -3.11 -23.16 30.63
C LEU A 81 -3.57 -23.64 29.24
N HIS A 82 -4.59 -23.00 28.67
CA HIS A 82 -5.07 -23.31 27.32
C HIS A 82 -4.04 -22.92 26.25
N SER A 83 -3.31 -21.81 26.46
CA SER A 83 -2.26 -21.37 25.52
C SER A 83 -1.05 -22.32 25.47
N ILE A 84 -0.79 -23.07 26.54
CA ILE A 84 0.30 -24.06 26.59
C ILE A 84 -0.13 -25.36 25.89
N ALA A 85 -1.37 -25.78 26.11
CA ALA A 85 -1.92 -27.02 25.52
C ALA A 85 -2.16 -26.92 24.00
N SER A 86 -2.50 -25.73 23.49
CA SER A 86 -2.84 -25.49 22.09
C SER A 86 -1.77 -24.64 21.39
N LYS A 87 -0.83 -25.28 20.69
CA LYS A 87 0.16 -24.58 19.87
C LYS A 87 -0.45 -24.23 18.51
N SER A 88 -1.24 -23.15 18.44
CA SER A 88 -1.83 -22.74 17.17
C SER A 88 -0.76 -22.14 16.22
N SER A 89 -0.81 -22.53 14.95
CA SER A 89 0.03 -21.92 13.92
C SER A 89 -0.37 -20.46 13.70
N ASN A 90 0.63 -19.59 13.60
CA ASN A 90 0.44 -18.17 13.29
C ASN A 90 0.48 -17.89 11.78
N VAL A 91 0.86 -18.84 10.93
CA VAL A 91 1.12 -18.58 9.50
C VAL A 91 -0.16 -18.29 8.72
N ILE A 92 -1.18 -19.14 8.90
CA ILE A 92 -2.48 -19.01 8.22
C ILE A 92 -3.14 -17.65 8.50
N PRO A 93 -3.33 -17.21 9.76
CA PRO A 93 -3.97 -15.92 10.03
C PRO A 93 -3.15 -14.73 9.51
N LEU A 94 -1.82 -14.79 9.57
CA LEU A 94 -0.96 -13.72 9.03
C LEU A 94 -1.04 -13.64 7.50
N SER A 95 -1.09 -14.78 6.81
CA SER A 95 -1.29 -14.82 5.36
C SER A 95 -2.65 -14.26 4.97
N MET A 96 -3.70 -14.60 5.73
CA MET A 96 -5.04 -14.04 5.50
C MET A 96 -5.08 -12.53 5.72
N ILE A 97 -4.41 -12.02 6.76
CA ILE A 97 -4.31 -10.57 6.99
C ILE A 97 -3.66 -9.87 5.77
N ALA A 98 -2.56 -10.40 5.25
CA ALA A 98 -1.88 -9.81 4.09
C ALA A 98 -2.76 -9.84 2.83
N ILE A 99 -3.42 -10.96 2.55
CA ILE A 99 -4.30 -11.12 1.38
C ILE A 99 -5.50 -10.17 1.49
N LEU A 100 -6.17 -10.15 2.64
CA LEU A 100 -7.34 -9.31 2.85
C LEU A 100 -6.99 -7.82 2.82
N ALA A 101 -5.84 -7.41 3.37
CA ALA A 101 -5.38 -6.03 3.30
C ALA A 101 -5.11 -5.60 1.86
N LEU A 102 -4.54 -6.48 1.04
CA LEU A 102 -4.32 -6.23 -0.38
C LEU A 102 -5.64 -6.16 -1.16
N LEU A 103 -6.58 -7.08 -0.92
CA LEU A 103 -7.90 -7.07 -1.57
C LEU A 103 -8.72 -5.85 -1.17
N PHE A 104 -8.69 -5.46 0.11
CA PHE A 104 -9.39 -4.27 0.60
C PHE A 104 -8.89 -3.00 -0.12
N ASN A 105 -7.59 -2.90 -0.34
CA ASN A 105 -6.98 -1.76 -1.03
C ASN A 105 -6.89 -1.94 -2.56
N ALA A 106 -7.25 -3.11 -3.10
CA ALA A 106 -7.19 -3.40 -4.54
C ALA A 106 -8.04 -2.43 -5.36
N SER A 107 -9.17 -1.99 -4.80
CA SER A 107 -10.07 -1.02 -5.43
C SER A 107 -9.40 0.32 -5.76
N LYS A 108 -8.36 0.71 -5.01
CA LYS A 108 -7.62 1.94 -5.24
C LYS A 108 -6.86 1.95 -6.57
N TRP A 109 -6.45 0.79 -7.10
CA TRP A 109 -5.91 0.75 -8.46
C TRP A 109 -6.95 1.04 -9.52
N ALA A 110 -8.22 0.73 -9.27
CA ALA A 110 -9.32 1.01 -10.20
C ALA A 110 -9.74 2.50 -10.20
N GLU A 111 -9.27 3.30 -9.24
CA GLU A 111 -9.41 4.76 -9.25
C GLU A 111 -8.58 5.42 -10.37
N PHE A 112 -7.59 4.72 -10.91
CA PHE A 112 -6.70 5.24 -11.95
C PHE A 112 -6.97 4.58 -13.30
N ARG A 113 -7.22 5.40 -14.32
CA ARG A 113 -7.28 4.97 -15.72
C ARG A 113 -5.98 5.33 -16.42
N TRP A 114 -5.25 4.32 -16.87
CA TRP A 114 -3.96 4.46 -17.55
C TRP A 114 -4.13 4.52 -19.07
N PHE A 115 -3.47 5.47 -19.72
CA PHE A 115 -3.45 5.57 -21.17
C PHE A 115 -2.15 6.22 -21.68
N TRP A 116 -1.81 5.91 -22.92
CA TRP A 116 -0.68 6.51 -23.62
C TRP A 116 -1.11 7.82 -24.26
N TYR A 117 -0.42 8.90 -23.93
CA TYR A 117 -0.61 10.21 -24.51
C TYR A 117 0.58 10.57 -25.39
N SER A 118 0.32 11.01 -26.62
CA SER A 118 1.36 11.54 -27.49
C SER A 118 1.43 13.04 -27.30
N ASP A 119 2.55 13.55 -26.79
CA ASP A 119 2.78 14.98 -26.64
C ASP A 119 3.13 15.58 -28.02
N PRO A 120 2.27 16.46 -28.58
CA PRO A 120 2.50 17.05 -29.90
C PRO A 120 3.72 17.98 -29.95
N SER A 121 4.18 18.49 -28.80
CA SER A 121 5.31 19.43 -28.72
C SER A 121 6.68 18.72 -28.78
N THR A 122 6.79 17.56 -28.12
CA THR A 122 8.05 16.81 -28.03
C THR A 122 8.07 15.53 -28.87
N LYS A 123 6.95 15.17 -29.51
CA LYS A 123 6.73 13.91 -30.26
C LYS A 123 7.02 12.65 -29.41
N ARG A 124 6.91 12.75 -28.08
CA ARG A 124 7.13 11.64 -27.15
C ARG A 124 5.80 11.03 -26.71
N TYR A 125 5.82 9.71 -26.49
CA TYR A 125 4.73 9.03 -25.81
C TYR A 125 4.98 9.05 -24.32
N VAL A 126 3.97 9.47 -23.56
CA VAL A 126 3.98 9.54 -22.11
C VAL A 126 2.85 8.69 -21.57
N LEU A 127 3.12 7.89 -20.55
CA LEU A 127 2.07 7.17 -19.82
C LEU A 127 1.46 8.12 -18.80
N ILE A 128 0.15 8.36 -18.91
CA ILE A 128 -0.60 9.21 -17.99
C ILE A 128 -1.68 8.35 -17.33
N HIS A 129 -1.96 8.64 -16.06
CA HIS A 129 -3.12 8.14 -15.36
C HIS A 129 -4.07 9.30 -15.01
N GLU A 130 -5.36 9.13 -15.27
CA GLU A 130 -6.40 10.06 -14.83
C GLU A 130 -7.31 9.38 -13.82
N TYR A 131 -8.04 10.18 -13.04
CA TYR A 131 -9.11 9.66 -12.22
C TYR A 131 -10.18 8.97 -13.07
N SER A 132 -10.48 7.73 -12.72
CA SER A 132 -11.54 6.95 -13.37
C SER A 132 -12.92 7.45 -12.95
N GLN A 133 -13.97 7.00 -13.64
CA GLN A 133 -15.35 7.30 -13.24
C GLN A 133 -15.67 6.79 -11.84
N LEU A 134 -14.96 5.76 -11.37
CA LEU A 134 -15.10 5.21 -10.01
C LEU A 134 -14.64 6.25 -8.97
N ALA A 135 -13.51 6.91 -9.22
CA ALA A 135 -12.98 7.96 -8.34
C ALA A 135 -13.87 9.21 -8.25
N ASN A 136 -14.76 9.42 -9.23
CA ASN A 136 -15.73 10.53 -9.24
C ASN A 136 -17.13 10.10 -8.78
N ASN A 137 -17.33 8.84 -8.41
CA ASN A 137 -18.63 8.33 -8.01
C ASN A 137 -18.90 8.65 -6.53
N ALA A 138 -19.94 9.46 -6.27
CA ALA A 138 -20.32 9.89 -4.94
C ALA A 138 -20.65 8.73 -3.98
N ILE A 139 -21.11 7.58 -4.49
CA ILE A 139 -21.44 6.40 -3.66
C ILE A 139 -20.18 5.61 -3.26
N TYR A 140 -19.12 5.68 -4.06
CA TYR A 140 -17.86 4.96 -3.81
C TYR A 140 -16.94 5.72 -2.84
N ILE A 141 -17.03 7.05 -2.82
CA ILE A 141 -16.22 7.93 -1.97
C ILE A 141 -16.77 8.01 -0.53
N LEU A 142 -18.06 7.68 -0.34
CA LEU A 142 -18.79 7.71 0.94
C LEU A 142 -18.65 6.40 1.71
#